data_AF-F6EL43-F1
#
_entry.id   AF-F6EL43-F1
#
_cell.length_a   1.000
_cell.length_b   1.000
_cell.length_c   1.000
_cell.angle_alpha   90.00
_cell.angle_beta   90.00
_cell.angle_gamma   90.00
#
_symmetry.space_group_name_H-M   'P 1'
#
loop_
_entity.id
_entity.type
_entity.pdbx_description
1 polymer ?
#
loop_
_entity_poly.entity_id
_entity_poly.type
_entity_poly.pdbx_seq_one_letter_code
_entity_poly.pdbx_strand_id
1 'polypeptide(L)'
;MAGMTMSETDDKIMATQRDKQGQTIARAVDRSHEAREQGGEPDAAWSMGEKLLNALIFERQDQLDALDYSEAEAIDRLRYDFGVTAEQFPDILTRIRAQL
;
A
#
# COMPACT_ATOMS: atom_id res chain seq x y z
N MET A 1 36.84 -17.74 -5.08
CA MET A 1 35.61 -18.03 -4.30
C MET A 1 35.31 -16.80 -3.46
N ALA A 2 34.63 -15.80 -4.05
CA ALA A 2 34.32 -14.57 -3.33
C ALA A 2 33.18 -14.83 -2.35
N GLY A 3 33.45 -14.75 -1.05
CA GLY A 3 32.44 -14.82 -0.02
C GLY A 3 31.60 -13.55 -0.05
N MET A 4 30.35 -13.66 -0.53
CA MET A 4 29.35 -12.63 -0.34
C MET A 4 29.14 -12.46 1.16
N THR A 5 29.47 -11.29 1.69
CA THR A 5 29.24 -10.96 3.09
C THR A 5 27.73 -10.70 3.29
N MET A 6 27.18 -11.11 4.44
CA MET A 6 25.76 -10.95 4.79
C MET A 6 25.23 -9.52 4.54
N SER A 7 26.08 -8.51 4.71
CA SER A 7 25.76 -7.09 4.51
C SER A 7 25.37 -6.73 3.07
N GLU A 8 26.03 -7.27 2.05
CA GLU A 8 25.71 -6.96 0.64
C GLU A 8 24.41 -7.64 0.17
N THR A 9 24.01 -8.71 0.86
CA THR A 9 22.76 -9.43 0.57
C THR A 9 21.57 -8.67 1.15
N ASP A 10 21.69 -8.20 2.39
CA ASP A 10 20.64 -7.41 3.05
C ASP A 10 20.41 -6.07 2.33
N ASP A 11 21.47 -5.38 1.89
CA ASP A 11 21.34 -4.13 1.14
C ASP A 11 20.62 -4.31 -0.21
N LYS A 12 20.87 -5.43 -0.91
CA LYS A 12 20.16 -5.77 -2.15
C LYS A 12 18.71 -6.14 -1.92
N ILE A 13 18.41 -6.84 -0.81
CA ILE A 13 17.04 -7.19 -0.43
C ILE A 13 16.26 -5.91 -0.12
N MET A 14 16.84 -4.99 0.65
CA MET A 14 16.20 -3.70 1.01
C MET A 14 16.01 -2.79 -0.20
N ALA A 15 16.98 -2.72 -1.13
CA ALA A 15 16.84 -1.95 -2.37
C ALA A 15 15.75 -2.53 -3.28
N THR A 16 15.70 -3.86 -3.43
CA THR A 16 14.65 -4.54 -4.21
C THR A 16 13.27 -4.36 -3.59
N GLN A 17 13.18 -4.35 -2.25
CA GLN A 17 11.94 -4.07 -1.54
C GLN A 17 11.47 -2.63 -1.73
N ARG A 18 12.39 -1.64 -1.72
CA ARG A 18 12.06 -0.22 -2.01
C ARG A 18 11.55 0.00 -3.44
N ASP A 19 12.18 -0.62 -4.43
CA ASP A 19 11.74 -0.48 -5.83
C ASP A 19 10.38 -1.15 -6.06
N LYS A 20 10.15 -2.32 -5.44
CA LYS A 20 8.84 -2.98 -5.45
C LYS A 20 7.79 -2.18 -4.68
N GLN A 21 8.19 -1.47 -3.62
CA GLN A 21 7.34 -0.54 -2.88
C GLN A 21 6.86 0.59 -3.77
N GLY A 22 7.77 1.32 -4.41
CA GLY A 22 7.42 2.42 -5.30
C GLY A 22 6.47 1.98 -6.41
N GLN A 23 6.70 0.80 -6.99
CA GLN A 23 5.81 0.23 -8.02
C GLN A 23 4.45 -0.20 -7.49
N THR A 24 4.38 -0.80 -6.29
CA THR A 24 3.11 -1.23 -5.68
C THR A 24 2.26 -0.01 -5.31
N ILE A 25 2.90 1.03 -4.77
CA ILE A 25 2.23 2.29 -4.41
C ILE A 25 1.73 3.02 -5.65
N ALA A 26 2.60 3.23 -6.65
CA ALA A 26 2.21 3.91 -7.88
C ALA A 26 1.04 3.18 -8.56
N ARG A 27 1.11 1.84 -8.65
CA ARG A 27 0.03 1.03 -9.21
C ARG A 27 -1.27 1.13 -8.41
N ALA A 28 -1.20 1.11 -7.08
CA ALA A 28 -2.37 1.23 -6.23
C ALA A 28 -2.99 2.63 -6.29
N VAL A 29 -2.18 3.68 -6.44
CA VAL A 29 -2.63 5.07 -6.66
C VAL A 29 -3.27 5.24 -8.02
N ASP A 30 -2.63 4.78 -9.10
CA ASP A 30 -3.20 4.81 -10.46
C ASP A 30 -4.55 4.08 -10.51
N ARG A 31 -4.63 2.92 -9.85
CA ARG A 31 -5.88 2.17 -9.69
C ARG A 31 -6.92 2.90 -8.84
N SER A 32 -6.50 3.62 -7.80
CA SER A 32 -7.41 4.45 -7.01
C SER A 32 -7.98 5.62 -7.83
N HIS A 33 -7.23 6.17 -8.80
CA HIS A 33 -7.77 7.11 -9.79
C HIS A 33 -8.86 6.45 -10.67
N GLU A 34 -8.62 5.23 -11.16
CA GLU A 34 -9.63 4.47 -11.93
C GLU A 34 -10.89 4.17 -11.08
N ALA A 35 -10.73 3.80 -9.81
CA ALA A 35 -11.85 3.57 -8.90
C ALA A 35 -12.65 4.84 -8.63
N ARG A 36 -12.01 6.02 -8.56
CA ARG A 36 -12.72 7.30 -8.40
C ARG A 36 -13.77 7.51 -9.48
N GLU A 37 -13.47 7.19 -10.73
CA GLU A 37 -14.41 7.26 -11.85
C GLU A 37 -15.57 6.27 -11.71
N GLN A 38 -15.39 5.21 -10.92
CA GLN A 38 -16.35 4.14 -10.65
C GLN A 38 -16.99 4.24 -9.25
N GLY A 39 -16.92 5.40 -8.59
CA GLY A 39 -17.53 5.61 -7.27
C GLY A 39 -16.74 5.03 -6.09
N GLY A 40 -15.44 4.77 -6.28
CA GLY A 40 -14.53 4.25 -5.26
C GLY A 40 -14.53 2.72 -5.13
N GLU A 41 -15.12 2.00 -6.07
CA GLU A 41 -15.15 0.52 -6.04
C GLU A 41 -13.84 -0.09 -6.58
N PRO A 42 -13.17 -0.97 -5.82
CA PRO A 42 -11.98 -1.66 -6.30
C PRO A 42 -12.33 -2.83 -7.21
N ASP A 43 -11.50 -3.09 -8.22
CA ASP A 43 -11.64 -4.29 -9.07
C ASP A 43 -11.35 -5.57 -8.28
N ALA A 44 -12.10 -6.65 -8.56
CA ALA A 44 -11.92 -7.94 -7.92
C ALA A 44 -10.51 -8.53 -8.10
N ALA A 45 -9.83 -8.23 -9.21
CA ALA A 45 -8.48 -8.68 -9.54
C ALA A 45 -7.36 -7.91 -8.80
N TRP A 46 -7.69 -6.88 -8.03
CA TRP A 46 -6.70 -6.18 -7.21
C TRP A 46 -6.23 -7.05 -6.05
N SER A 47 -4.96 -6.88 -5.69
CA SER A 47 -4.36 -7.49 -4.50
C SER A 47 -5.02 -6.96 -3.23
N MET A 48 -4.86 -7.70 -2.12
CA MET A 48 -5.41 -7.28 -0.84
C MET A 48 -4.89 -5.90 -0.41
N GLY A 49 -3.59 -5.63 -0.56
CA GLY A 49 -3.01 -4.33 -0.20
C GLY A 49 -3.59 -3.17 -1.02
N GLU A 50 -3.84 -3.39 -2.32
CA GLU A 50 -4.48 -2.37 -3.18
C GLU A 50 -5.92 -2.10 -2.74
N LYS A 51 -6.70 -3.13 -2.40
CA LYS A 51 -8.08 -2.99 -1.93
C LYS A 51 -8.16 -2.26 -0.59
N LEU A 52 -7.28 -2.61 0.36
CA LEU A 52 -7.19 -1.93 1.65
C LEU A 52 -6.79 -0.46 1.49
N LEU A 53 -5.81 -0.17 0.63
CA LEU A 53 -5.39 1.21 0.37
C LEU A 53 -6.53 2.03 -0.24
N ASN A 54 -7.25 1.47 -1.23
CA ASN A 54 -8.41 2.12 -1.84
C ASN A 54 -9.50 2.45 -0.81
N ALA A 55 -9.84 1.47 0.04
CA ALA A 55 -10.85 1.65 1.08
C ALA A 55 -10.45 2.76 2.07
N LEU A 56 -9.16 2.81 2.46
CA LEU A 56 -8.62 3.89 3.29
C LEU A 56 -8.61 5.23 2.56
N ILE A 57 -8.28 5.29 1.28
CA ILE A 57 -8.28 6.53 0.50
C ILE A 57 -9.68 7.15 0.44
N PHE A 58 -10.70 6.34 0.17
CA PHE A 58 -12.09 6.78 -0.01
C PHE A 58 -12.95 6.71 1.27
N GLU A 59 -12.34 6.40 2.42
CA GLU A 59 -13.04 6.29 3.72
C GLU A 59 -14.21 5.29 3.70
N ARG A 60 -14.02 4.16 2.98
CA ARG A 60 -15.03 3.11 2.76
C ARG A 60 -14.94 2.02 3.82
N GLN A 61 -15.53 2.26 5.00
CA GLN A 61 -15.59 1.26 6.06
C GLN A 61 -16.31 -0.02 5.62
N ASP A 62 -17.32 0.10 4.76
CA ASP A 62 -18.04 -1.04 4.18
C ASP A 62 -17.13 -1.98 3.37
N GLN A 63 -16.14 -1.42 2.67
CA GLN A 63 -15.14 -2.22 1.95
C GLN A 63 -14.14 -2.88 2.90
N LEU A 64 -13.75 -2.21 3.98
CA LEU A 64 -12.89 -2.80 5.02
C LEU A 64 -13.61 -3.96 5.72
N ASP A 65 -14.87 -3.77 6.07
CA ASP A 65 -15.71 -4.80 6.69
C ASP A 65 -15.89 -6.01 5.75
N ALA A 66 -16.10 -5.78 4.45
CA ALA A 66 -16.21 -6.86 3.46
C ALA A 66 -14.92 -7.66 3.26
N LEU A 67 -13.77 -7.11 3.67
CA LEU A 67 -12.46 -7.76 3.63
C LEU A 67 -12.07 -8.37 4.99
N ASP A 68 -12.92 -8.28 6.02
CA ASP A 68 -12.64 -8.67 7.40
C ASP A 68 -11.46 -7.90 8.02
N TYR A 69 -11.35 -6.59 7.75
CA TYR A 69 -10.33 -5.71 8.32
C TYR A 69 -10.94 -4.53 9.06
N SER A 70 -10.38 -4.19 10.23
CA SER A 70 -10.53 -2.84 10.79
C SER A 70 -9.59 -1.84 10.11
N GLU A 71 -9.88 -0.54 10.23
CA GLU A 71 -9.00 0.52 9.74
C GLU A 71 -7.57 0.39 10.33
N ALA A 72 -7.47 0.09 11.62
CA ALA A 72 -6.20 -0.08 12.31
C ALA A 72 -5.39 -1.27 11.77
N GLU A 73 -6.05 -2.41 11.50
CA GLU A 73 -5.39 -3.59 10.92
C GLU A 73 -4.99 -3.36 9.46
N ALA A 74 -5.79 -2.61 8.70
CA ALA A 74 -5.46 -2.23 7.33
C ALA A 74 -4.20 -1.35 7.31
N ILE A 75 -4.14 -0.33 8.18
CA ILE A 75 -2.96 0.52 8.33
C ILE A 75 -1.75 -0.30 8.80
N ASP A 76 -1.92 -1.19 9.78
CA ASP A 76 -0.83 -2.04 10.28
C ASP A 76 -0.28 -2.99 9.20
N ARG A 77 -1.16 -3.53 8.35
CA ARG A 77 -0.75 -4.37 7.21
C ARG A 77 0.01 -3.55 6.16
N LEU A 78 -0.52 -2.37 5.81
CA LEU A 78 0.02 -1.53 4.75
C LEU A 78 1.32 -0.86 5.17
N ARG A 79 1.53 -0.51 6.44
CA ARG A 79 2.80 0.10 6.86
C ARG A 79 4.00 -0.82 6.60
N TYR A 80 3.82 -2.14 6.67
CA TYR A 80 4.86 -3.12 6.28
C TYR A 80 5.10 -3.11 4.78
N ASP A 81 4.02 -3.06 3.99
CA ASP A 81 4.12 -2.96 2.54
C ASP A 81 4.76 -1.64 2.09
N PHE A 82 4.59 -0.56 2.85
CA PHE A 82 5.12 0.78 2.57
C PHE A 82 6.47 1.08 3.25
N GLY A 83 6.91 0.25 4.21
CA GLY A 83 8.19 0.42 4.89
C GLY A 83 8.22 1.65 5.78
N VAL A 84 7.06 2.04 6.31
CA VAL A 84 6.87 3.23 7.14
C VAL A 84 6.31 2.86 8.51
N THR A 85 6.32 3.78 9.45
CA THR A 85 5.66 3.57 10.74
C THR A 85 4.15 3.80 10.61
N ALA A 86 3.37 3.23 11.54
CA ALA A 86 1.93 3.48 11.61
C ALA A 86 1.62 4.99 11.75
N GLU A 87 2.48 5.74 12.45
CA GLU A 87 2.34 7.18 12.66
C GLU A 87 2.58 8.01 11.39
N GLN A 88 3.39 7.49 10.46
CA GLN A 88 3.70 8.14 9.17
C GLN A 88 2.65 7.84 8.09
N PHE A 89 1.90 6.76 8.25
CA PHE A 89 0.94 6.31 7.24
C PHE A 89 -0.22 7.29 6.99
N PRO A 90 -0.81 7.94 8.00
CA PRO A 90 -1.83 8.98 7.80
C PRO A 90 -1.36 10.14 6.91
N ASP A 91 -0.10 10.56 7.02
CA ASP A 91 0.45 11.62 6.17
C ASP A 91 0.57 11.17 4.72
N ILE A 92 0.88 9.90 4.48
CA ILE A 92 0.94 9.29 3.14
C ILE A 92 -0.45 9.24 2.53
N LEU A 93 -1.45 8.75 3.29
CA LEU A 93 -2.85 8.75 2.85
C LEU A 93 -3.31 10.16 2.51
N THR A 94 -3.00 11.14 3.35
CA THR A 94 -3.35 12.55 3.11
C THR A 94 -2.74 13.07 1.81
N ARG A 95 -1.46 12.78 1.55
CA ARG A 95 -0.78 13.17 0.31
C ARG A 95 -1.34 12.48 -0.93
N ILE A 96 -1.74 11.22 -0.83
CA ILE A 96 -2.36 10.47 -1.93
C ILE A 96 -3.75 11.07 -2.22
N ARG A 97 -4.57 11.27 -1.18
CA ARG A 97 -5.91 11.90 -1.32
C ARG A 97 -5.84 13.30 -1.94
N ALA A 98 -4.81 14.08 -1.63
CA ALA A 98 -4.59 15.40 -2.23
C ALA A 98 -4.25 15.37 -3.73
N GLN A 99 -3.81 14.22 -4.25
CA GLN A 99 -3.48 14.03 -5.67
C GLN A 99 -4.63 13.44 -6.49
N LEU A 100 -5.66 12.90 -5.84
CA LEU A 100 -6.85 12.29 -6.43
C LEU A 100 -7.93 13.33 -6.74
#